data_AF-A0A9D7XZL0-F1
#
_entry.id   AF-A0A9D7XZL0-F1
#
_cell.length_a   1.000
_cell.length_b   1.000
_cell.length_c   1.000
_cell.angle_alpha   90.00
_cell.angle_beta   90.00
_cell.angle_gamma   90.00
#
_symmetry.space_group_name_H-M   'P 1'
#
loop_
_entity.id
_entity.type
_entity.pdbx_description
1 polymer ?
#
loop_
_entity_poly.entity_id
_entity_poly.type
_entity_poly.pdbx_seq_one_letter_code
_entity_poly.pdbx_strand_id
1 'polypeptide(L)'
;RFWEKPYQQKLVRWGTDIHDRWMMPHFVWSDLTDVVDDLQTNGYPMKPEWFAPHFEFRFPEIGDLEVNNLHLELRQALEPWHVLGEEPGGGGTVRYVDSSLERLQVKARGLVPGRHVVSVGGHALPLHPTGTNGEFVAGVRYRAWQPASCLQPTIPVHAPLVIDIVDTWNKRSIGGCSYHVAHPGGLSHEKCPINSFEAESRRQARFFRFGHTPGLMMPKPYEPNPEFPFTLDLRRT
;
A
#
# COMPACT_ATOMS: atom_id res chain seq x y z
N ARG A 1 23.78 -20.19 11.01
CA ARG A 1 23.49 -19.56 12.32
C ARG A 1 22.66 -20.46 13.24
N PHE A 2 21.33 -20.57 13.05
CA PHE A 2 20.46 -21.24 14.04
C PHE A 2 20.70 -22.75 14.22
N TRP A 3 21.26 -23.41 13.21
CA TRP A 3 21.71 -24.80 13.34
C TRP A 3 22.86 -24.96 14.36
N GLU A 4 23.79 -24.01 14.40
CA GLU A 4 24.95 -24.03 15.32
C GLU A 4 24.60 -23.43 16.69
N LYS A 5 23.83 -22.34 16.70
CA LYS A 5 23.37 -21.64 17.90
C LYS A 5 21.85 -21.46 17.83
N PRO A 6 21.07 -22.39 18.40
CA PRO A 6 19.61 -22.34 18.38
C PRO A 6 19.07 -21.03 18.96
N TYR A 7 18.01 -20.50 18.34
CA TYR A 7 17.30 -19.33 18.83
C TYR A 7 16.33 -19.74 19.95
N GLN A 8 16.56 -19.26 21.17
CA GLN A 8 15.79 -19.65 22.37
C GLN A 8 14.85 -18.56 22.88
N GLN A 9 14.76 -17.41 22.21
CA GLN A 9 13.87 -16.34 22.64
C GLN A 9 12.41 -16.72 22.38
N LYS A 10 11.51 -16.17 23.20
CA LYS A 10 10.06 -16.39 23.03
C LYS A 10 9.56 -15.73 21.75
N LEU A 11 8.68 -16.42 21.04
CA LEU A 11 8.00 -15.85 19.88
C LEU A 11 7.01 -14.76 20.31
N VAL A 12 6.96 -13.67 19.56
CA VAL A 12 6.01 -12.57 19.77
C VAL A 12 4.69 -12.93 19.09
N ARG A 13 3.58 -12.75 19.80
CA ARG A 13 2.24 -12.91 19.22
C ARG A 13 1.81 -11.58 18.60
N TRP A 14 1.93 -11.48 17.29
CA TRP A 14 1.63 -10.25 16.53
C TRP A 14 0.13 -9.97 16.32
N GLY A 15 -0.74 -10.99 16.40
CA GLY A 15 -2.17 -10.77 16.15
C GLY A 15 -2.42 -10.21 14.74
N THR A 16 -3.28 -9.20 14.63
CA THR A 16 -3.62 -8.57 13.34
C THR A 16 -2.53 -7.67 12.79
N ASP A 17 -1.55 -7.24 13.59
CA ASP A 17 -0.41 -6.45 13.10
C ASP A 17 0.34 -7.15 11.97
N ILE A 18 0.31 -8.49 11.94
CA ILE A 18 0.94 -9.25 10.85
C ILE A 18 0.28 -8.98 9.50
N HIS A 19 -1.02 -8.71 9.49
CA HIS A 19 -1.83 -8.43 8.31
C HIS A 19 -2.01 -6.94 8.04
N ASP A 20 -1.70 -6.10 9.03
CA ASP A 20 -1.81 -4.65 8.93
C ASP A 20 -0.44 -4.02 8.67
N ARG A 21 0.40 -3.97 9.71
CA ARG A 21 1.72 -3.34 9.73
C ARG A 21 2.76 -4.11 8.92
N TRP A 22 2.94 -5.41 9.20
CA TRP A 22 4.02 -6.24 8.64
C TRP A 22 3.78 -6.69 7.20
N MET A 23 2.73 -6.17 6.56
CA MET A 23 2.45 -6.32 5.14
C MET A 23 2.72 -5.04 4.34
N MET A 24 3.19 -3.98 4.99
CA MET A 24 3.56 -2.73 4.33
C MET A 24 5.05 -2.70 3.95
N PRO A 25 5.40 -2.17 2.76
CA PRO A 25 6.77 -2.12 2.25
C PRO A 25 7.79 -1.59 3.25
N HIS A 26 7.47 -0.50 3.95
CA HIS A 26 8.40 0.14 4.89
C HIS A 26 8.79 -0.80 6.03
N PHE A 27 7.82 -1.47 6.65
CA PHE A 27 8.06 -2.34 7.78
C PHE A 27 8.71 -3.67 7.36
N VAL A 28 8.34 -4.21 6.20
CA VAL A 28 8.98 -5.41 5.64
C VAL A 28 10.45 -5.13 5.31
N TRP A 29 10.77 -3.97 4.74
CA TRP A 29 12.16 -3.60 4.46
C TRP A 29 12.98 -3.40 5.73
N SER A 30 12.41 -2.76 6.74
CA SER A 30 13.04 -2.59 8.05
C SER A 30 13.36 -3.95 8.68
N ASP A 31 12.39 -4.86 8.73
CA ASP A 31 12.55 -6.21 9.32
C ASP A 31 13.60 -7.04 8.55
N LEU A 32 13.57 -6.98 7.21
CA LEU A 32 14.58 -7.63 6.39
C LEU A 32 15.99 -7.09 6.68
N THR A 33 16.13 -5.78 6.84
CA THR A 33 17.42 -5.15 7.13
C THR A 33 17.93 -5.58 8.50
N ASP A 34 17.06 -5.65 9.51
CA ASP A 34 17.40 -6.17 10.84
C ASP A 34 17.90 -7.64 10.77
N VAL A 35 17.27 -8.48 9.95
CA VAL A 35 17.71 -9.87 9.71
C VAL A 35 19.08 -9.91 9.01
N VAL A 36 19.31 -9.03 8.03
CA VAL A 36 20.58 -8.95 7.31
C VAL A 36 21.71 -8.51 8.25
N ASP A 37 21.47 -7.52 9.09
CA ASP A 37 22.44 -7.02 10.07
C ASP A 37 22.80 -8.08 11.11
N ASP A 38 21.81 -8.88 11.54
CA ASP A 38 22.05 -10.02 12.39
C ASP A 38 22.93 -11.08 11.70
N LEU A 39 22.67 -11.40 10.43
CA LEU A 39 23.52 -12.33 9.65
C LEU A 39 24.95 -11.80 9.49
N GLN A 40 25.12 -10.51 9.21
CA GLN A 40 26.43 -9.85 9.15
C GLN A 40 27.19 -10.00 10.48
N THR A 41 26.53 -9.69 11.59
CA THR A 41 27.11 -9.82 12.94
C THR A 41 27.54 -11.25 13.26
N ASN A 42 26.94 -12.25 12.60
CA ASN A 42 27.27 -13.67 12.74
C ASN A 42 28.21 -14.19 11.64
N GLY A 43 28.90 -13.30 10.92
CA GLY A 43 29.96 -13.65 9.96
C GLY A 43 29.48 -13.98 8.55
N TYR A 44 28.20 -13.75 8.23
CA TYR A 44 27.67 -13.91 6.88
C TYR A 44 27.64 -12.55 6.17
N PRO A 45 28.40 -12.32 5.09
CA PRO A 45 28.54 -11.00 4.47
C PRO A 45 27.33 -10.62 3.58
N MET A 46 26.11 -10.89 4.03
CA MET A 46 24.87 -10.49 3.38
C MET A 46 24.75 -8.97 3.40
N LYS A 47 24.20 -8.37 2.35
CA LYS A 47 24.02 -6.92 2.25
C LYS A 47 22.59 -6.56 1.87
N PRO A 48 21.94 -5.57 2.50
CA PRO A 48 20.56 -5.22 2.18
C PRO A 48 20.37 -4.87 0.69
N GLU A 49 21.37 -4.24 0.06
CA GLU A 49 21.29 -3.80 -1.33
C GLU A 49 21.12 -4.95 -2.32
N TRP A 50 21.54 -6.17 -1.97
CA TRP A 50 21.33 -7.37 -2.79
C TRP A 50 19.84 -7.73 -2.93
N PHE A 51 19.02 -7.29 -1.99
CA PHE A 51 17.57 -7.52 -1.98
C PHE A 51 16.77 -6.37 -2.58
N ALA A 52 17.39 -5.24 -2.93
CA ALA A 52 16.68 -4.09 -3.50
C ALA A 52 15.86 -4.44 -4.77
N PRO A 53 16.36 -5.26 -5.73
CA PRO A 53 15.56 -5.68 -6.88
C PRO A 53 14.35 -6.54 -6.49
N HIS A 54 14.50 -7.36 -5.44
CA HIS A 54 13.42 -8.21 -4.93
C HIS A 54 12.36 -7.37 -4.23
N PHE A 55 12.78 -6.34 -3.49
CA PHE A 55 11.90 -5.36 -2.88
C PHE A 55 11.11 -4.59 -3.93
N GLU A 56 11.77 -4.08 -4.97
CA GLU A 56 11.11 -3.37 -6.06
C GLU A 56 10.13 -4.29 -6.83
N PHE A 57 10.51 -5.55 -7.05
CA PHE A 57 9.60 -6.53 -7.65
C PHE A 57 8.37 -6.82 -6.77
N ARG A 58 8.57 -6.94 -5.45
CA ARG A 58 7.49 -7.31 -4.51
C ARG A 58 6.56 -6.13 -4.19
N PHE A 59 7.12 -4.93 -4.13
CA PHE A 59 6.49 -3.67 -3.75
C PHE A 59 6.76 -2.59 -4.81
N PRO A 60 6.29 -2.80 -6.05
CA PRO A 60 6.59 -1.90 -7.15
C PRO A 60 6.10 -0.49 -6.86
N GLU A 61 6.92 0.48 -7.23
CA GLU A 61 6.53 1.89 -7.22
C GLU A 61 5.37 2.15 -8.19
N ILE A 62 4.35 2.84 -7.66
CA ILE A 62 3.21 3.33 -8.43
C ILE A 62 3.56 4.70 -8.99
N GLY A 63 4.15 5.55 -8.15
CA GLY A 63 4.69 6.85 -8.51
C GLY A 63 4.83 7.77 -7.31
N ASP A 64 5.39 8.95 -7.58
CA ASP A 64 5.75 9.96 -6.60
C ASP A 64 5.20 11.35 -6.98
N LEU A 65 5.15 12.24 -5.99
CA LEU A 65 4.75 13.62 -6.15
C LEU A 65 5.52 14.52 -5.17
N GLU A 66 6.08 15.61 -5.70
CA GLU A 66 6.64 16.70 -4.89
C GLU A 66 5.74 17.94 -4.94
N VAL A 67 5.36 18.45 -3.76
CA VAL A 67 4.53 19.67 -3.60
C VAL A 67 5.01 20.43 -2.37
N ASN A 68 5.43 21.69 -2.52
CA ASN A 68 5.81 22.57 -1.40
C ASN A 68 6.82 21.93 -0.42
N ASN A 69 7.87 21.27 -0.94
CA ASN A 69 8.86 20.50 -0.18
C ASN A 69 8.31 19.27 0.58
N LEU A 70 7.07 18.87 0.29
CA LEU A 70 6.50 17.61 0.70
C LEU A 70 6.72 16.60 -0.42
N HIS A 71 7.17 15.40 -0.06
CA HIS A 71 7.34 14.31 -1.00
C HIS A 71 6.39 13.16 -0.62
N LEU A 72 5.55 12.76 -1.57
CA LEU A 72 4.61 11.66 -1.42
C LEU A 72 5.02 10.54 -2.38
N GLU A 73 5.18 9.33 -1.86
CA GLU A 73 5.48 8.13 -2.64
C GLU A 73 4.35 7.11 -2.44
N LEU A 74 3.88 6.52 -3.54
CA LEU A 74 2.92 5.44 -3.54
C LEU A 74 3.61 4.15 -4.00
N ARG A 75 3.51 3.11 -3.16
CA ARG A 75 3.98 1.76 -3.50
C ARG A 75 2.87 0.76 -3.28
N GLN A 76 2.84 -0.29 -4.09
CA GLN A 76 1.96 -1.42 -3.82
C GLN A 76 2.35 -2.07 -2.49
N ALA A 77 1.38 -2.47 -1.68
CA ALA A 77 1.57 -3.19 -0.43
C ALA A 77 0.92 -4.58 -0.50
N LEU A 78 1.21 -5.46 0.46
CA LEU A 78 0.65 -6.81 0.43
C LEU A 78 -0.80 -6.77 0.91
N GLU A 79 -1.68 -7.40 0.15
CA GLU A 79 -3.05 -7.69 0.58
C GLU A 79 -3.28 -9.21 0.46
N PRO A 80 -3.52 -9.91 1.58
CA PRO A 80 -3.85 -11.32 1.53
C PRO A 80 -5.29 -11.48 1.06
N TRP A 81 -5.49 -12.25 0.00
CA TRP A 81 -6.83 -12.53 -0.49
C TRP A 81 -7.48 -13.70 0.26
N HIS A 82 -8.75 -13.53 0.60
CA HIS A 82 -9.51 -14.56 1.28
C HIS A 82 -9.88 -15.69 0.34
N VAL A 83 -9.71 -16.93 0.79
CA VAL A 83 -10.26 -18.11 0.12
C VAL A 83 -11.75 -18.15 0.41
N LEU A 84 -12.56 -18.25 -0.64
CA LEU A 84 -14.01 -18.36 -0.58
C LEU A 84 -14.46 -19.81 -0.35
N GLY A 85 -15.76 -19.98 -0.09
CA GLY A 85 -16.38 -21.29 0.03
C GLY A 85 -16.23 -22.15 -1.23
N GLU A 86 -16.46 -23.45 -1.08
CA GLU A 86 -16.48 -24.36 -2.22
C GLU A 86 -17.71 -24.11 -3.09
N GLU A 87 -17.48 -24.01 -4.40
CA GLU A 87 -18.52 -23.85 -5.41
C GLU A 87 -18.44 -25.02 -6.42
N PRO A 88 -19.58 -25.44 -7.01
CA PRO A 88 -19.56 -26.43 -8.09
C PRO A 88 -18.86 -25.85 -9.33
N GLY A 89 -17.84 -26.55 -9.81
CA GLY A 89 -17.13 -26.27 -11.05
C GLY A 89 -17.32 -27.38 -12.09
N GLY A 90 -16.71 -27.24 -13.27
CA GLY A 90 -16.77 -28.23 -14.33
C GLY A 90 -16.10 -29.55 -13.95
N GLY A 91 -16.88 -30.48 -13.37
CA GLY A 91 -16.44 -31.82 -13.00
C GLY A 91 -15.98 -32.01 -11.55
N GLY A 92 -16.13 -31.01 -10.67
CA GLY A 92 -15.71 -31.09 -9.26
C GLY A 92 -16.06 -29.82 -8.47
N THR A 93 -15.54 -29.67 -7.25
CA THR A 93 -15.64 -28.42 -6.49
C THR A 93 -14.39 -27.56 -6.66
N VAL A 94 -14.57 -26.24 -6.68
CA VAL A 94 -13.48 -25.25 -6.75
C VAL A 94 -13.60 -24.28 -5.57
N ARG A 95 -12.47 -23.71 -5.14
CA ARG A 95 -12.44 -22.62 -4.16
C ARG A 95 -11.87 -21.38 -4.83
N TYR A 96 -12.71 -20.35 -4.97
CA TYR A 96 -12.26 -19.07 -5.49
C TYR A 96 -11.50 -18.29 -4.43
N VAL A 97 -10.71 -17.32 -4.89
CA VAL A 97 -10.00 -16.37 -4.05
C VAL A 97 -10.56 -14.99 -4.35
N ASP A 98 -10.92 -14.24 -3.30
CA ASP A 98 -11.42 -12.89 -3.44
C ASP A 98 -10.27 -11.93 -3.78
N SER A 99 -10.06 -11.77 -5.08
CA SER A 99 -9.03 -10.90 -5.65
C SER A 99 -9.49 -9.46 -5.86
N SER A 100 -10.66 -9.09 -5.34
CA SER A 100 -11.25 -7.77 -5.53
C SER A 100 -10.52 -6.63 -4.81
N LEU A 101 -9.72 -6.96 -3.79
CA LEU A 101 -9.06 -5.99 -2.91
C LEU A 101 -7.59 -5.86 -3.23
N GLU A 102 -7.10 -4.63 -3.15
CA GLU A 102 -5.67 -4.34 -3.18
C GLU A 102 -5.31 -3.40 -2.02
N ARG A 103 -4.01 -3.32 -1.76
CA ARG A 103 -3.44 -2.39 -0.79
C ARG A 103 -2.28 -1.63 -1.40
N LEU A 104 -2.20 -0.35 -1.06
CA LEU A 104 -1.01 0.47 -1.29
C LEU A 104 -0.51 1.03 0.03
N GLN A 105 0.77 1.39 0.06
CA GLN A 105 1.38 2.20 1.10
C GLN A 105 1.59 3.61 0.55
N VAL A 106 1.16 4.59 1.33
CA VAL A 106 1.51 5.99 1.15
C VAL A 106 2.66 6.30 2.08
N LYS A 107 3.78 6.75 1.53
CA LYS A 107 4.92 7.25 2.29
C LYS A 107 5.06 8.75 2.07
N ALA A 108 5.00 9.52 3.14
CA ALA A 108 5.03 10.97 3.08
C ALA A 108 6.23 11.52 3.86
N ARG A 109 6.95 12.46 3.25
CA ARG A 109 8.12 13.13 3.81
C ARG A 109 7.92 14.64 3.83
N GLY A 110 8.46 15.30 4.86
CA GLY A 110 8.37 16.76 5.04
C GLY A 110 7.04 17.22 5.64
N LEU A 111 6.13 16.30 5.99
CA LEU A 111 4.86 16.67 6.62
C LEU A 111 5.09 17.38 7.95
N VAL A 112 4.28 18.41 8.21
CA VAL A 112 4.31 19.16 9.45
C VAL A 112 3.14 18.66 10.30
N PRO A 113 3.40 17.97 11.43
CA PRO A 113 2.34 17.45 12.29
C PRO A 113 1.35 18.55 12.70
N GLY A 114 0.06 18.24 12.63
CA GLY A 114 -1.02 19.18 12.95
C GLY A 114 -1.38 20.19 11.84
N ARG A 115 -0.54 20.35 10.81
CA ARG A 115 -0.82 21.21 9.66
C ARG A 115 -1.18 20.42 8.40
N HIS A 116 -0.35 19.45 8.04
CA HIS A 116 -0.54 18.70 6.81
C HIS A 116 -1.24 17.37 7.09
N VAL A 117 -2.27 17.06 6.31
CA VAL A 117 -3.00 15.79 6.33
C VAL A 117 -2.97 15.22 4.93
N VAL A 118 -2.65 13.93 4.81
CA VAL A 118 -2.85 13.20 3.55
C VAL A 118 -4.21 12.52 3.62
N SER A 119 -5.00 12.63 2.55
CA SER A 119 -6.31 11.99 2.47
C SER A 119 -6.46 11.20 1.18
N VAL A 120 -7.29 10.14 1.23
CA VAL A 120 -7.65 9.34 0.06
C VAL A 120 -9.16 9.24 -0.02
N GLY A 121 -9.73 9.59 -1.18
CA GLY A 121 -11.18 9.63 -1.37
C GLY A 121 -11.90 10.52 -0.34
N GLY A 122 -11.25 11.61 0.08
CA GLY A 122 -11.77 12.53 1.09
C GLY A 122 -11.63 12.08 2.55
N HIS A 123 -10.99 10.93 2.83
CA HIS A 123 -10.78 10.43 4.20
C HIS A 123 -9.31 10.58 4.60
N ALA A 124 -9.06 11.12 5.80
CA ALA A 124 -7.70 11.27 6.31
C ALA A 124 -7.03 9.90 6.52
N LEU A 125 -5.73 9.82 6.23
CA LEU A 125 -4.94 8.60 6.43
C LEU A 125 -4.43 8.47 7.87
N PRO A 126 -4.36 7.24 8.42
CA PRO A 126 -3.71 6.95 9.69
C PRO A 126 -2.18 6.95 9.52
N LEU A 127 -1.58 8.13 9.39
CA LEU A 127 -0.14 8.28 9.21
C LEU A 127 0.62 7.93 10.49
N HIS A 128 1.51 6.94 10.41
CA HIS A 128 2.40 6.52 11.49
C HIS A 128 3.83 6.96 11.21
N PRO A 129 4.59 7.42 12.23
CA PRO A 129 5.98 7.81 12.06
C PRO A 129 6.86 6.58 11.79
N THR A 130 7.91 6.75 10.98
CA THR A 130 8.87 5.69 10.64
C THR A 130 10.10 5.65 11.55
N GLY A 131 10.21 6.60 12.49
CA GLY A 131 11.42 6.85 13.27
C GLY A 131 12.36 7.88 12.64
N THR A 132 12.17 8.22 11.36
CA THR A 132 12.84 9.37 10.71
C THR A 132 11.99 10.62 10.88
N ASN A 133 12.60 11.73 11.28
CA ASN A 133 11.87 12.98 11.50
C ASN A 133 11.20 13.48 10.20
N GLY A 134 9.90 13.76 10.27
CA GLY A 134 9.11 14.22 9.14
C GLY A 134 8.74 13.14 8.12
N GLU A 135 9.01 11.86 8.40
CA GLU A 135 8.64 10.73 7.55
C GLU A 135 7.53 9.88 8.19
N PHE A 136 6.49 9.62 7.40
CA PHE A 136 5.29 8.90 7.84
C PHE A 136 4.84 7.89 6.79
N VAL A 137 4.18 6.83 7.23
CA VAL A 137 3.59 5.80 6.38
C VAL A 137 2.16 5.47 6.79
N ALA A 138 1.31 5.16 5.82
CA ALA A 138 -0.02 4.61 6.04
C ALA A 138 -0.39 3.63 4.93
N GLY A 139 -1.15 2.60 5.28
CA GLY A 139 -1.78 1.68 4.34
C GLY A 139 -3.12 2.21 3.85
N VAL A 140 -3.47 1.89 2.62
CA VAL A 140 -4.81 2.12 2.05
C VAL A 140 -5.26 0.83 1.42
N ARG A 141 -6.31 0.24 1.99
CA ARG A 141 -7.01 -0.91 1.41
C ARG A 141 -8.24 -0.42 0.67
N TYR A 142 -8.41 -0.92 -0.53
CA TYR A 142 -9.49 -0.50 -1.42
C TYR A 142 -9.91 -1.65 -2.33
N ARG A 143 -11.17 -1.60 -2.77
CA ARG A 143 -11.68 -2.49 -3.82
C ARG A 143 -11.19 -1.99 -5.18
N ALA A 144 -10.36 -2.79 -5.83
CA ALA A 144 -9.70 -2.47 -7.09
C ALA A 144 -10.56 -2.85 -8.31
N TRP A 145 -11.29 -3.96 -8.21
CA TRP A 145 -12.24 -4.43 -9.22
C TRP A 145 -13.32 -5.31 -8.56
N GLN A 146 -14.32 -5.74 -9.33
CA GLN A 146 -15.44 -6.52 -8.81
C GLN A 146 -15.62 -7.82 -9.59
N PRO A 147 -15.08 -8.95 -9.09
CA PRO A 147 -15.35 -10.27 -9.66
C PRO A 147 -16.81 -10.67 -9.46
N ALA A 148 -17.28 -11.62 -10.27
CA ALA A 148 -18.62 -12.21 -10.11
C ALA A 148 -18.81 -12.84 -8.72
N SER A 149 -17.75 -13.47 -8.18
CA SER A 149 -17.71 -14.01 -6.82
C SER A 149 -16.69 -13.25 -5.98
N CYS A 150 -17.14 -12.50 -4.98
CA CYS A 150 -16.29 -11.81 -4.01
C CYS A 150 -17.01 -11.60 -2.68
N LEU A 151 -16.25 -11.33 -1.61
CA LEU A 151 -16.85 -10.92 -0.35
C LEU A 151 -17.39 -9.50 -0.47
N GLN A 152 -18.49 -9.23 0.24
CA GLN A 152 -19.13 -7.91 0.31
C GLN A 152 -19.45 -7.32 -1.10
N PRO A 153 -20.21 -8.04 -1.94
CA PRO A 153 -20.43 -7.67 -3.34
C PRO A 153 -21.25 -6.38 -3.50
N THR A 154 -21.83 -5.83 -2.44
CA THR A 154 -22.57 -4.56 -2.46
C THR A 154 -21.66 -3.33 -2.39
N ILE A 155 -20.37 -3.50 -2.08
CA ILE A 155 -19.41 -2.40 -2.00
C ILE A 155 -18.80 -2.19 -3.39
N PRO A 156 -18.91 -0.99 -3.99
CA PRO A 156 -18.40 -0.74 -5.34
C PRO A 156 -16.87 -0.62 -5.39
N VAL A 157 -16.34 -0.53 -6.60
CA VAL A 157 -14.92 -0.27 -6.88
C VAL A 157 -14.56 1.16 -6.48
N HIS A 158 -13.38 1.35 -5.86
CA HIS A 158 -12.90 2.65 -5.36
C HIS A 158 -11.93 3.35 -6.32
N ALA A 159 -11.82 2.88 -7.56
CA ALA A 159 -10.93 3.46 -8.56
C ALA A 159 -11.65 4.55 -9.38
N PRO A 160 -10.98 5.67 -9.72
CA PRO A 160 -9.62 6.02 -9.31
C PRO A 160 -9.52 6.43 -7.84
N LEU A 161 -8.39 6.11 -7.22
CA LEU A 161 -8.01 6.67 -5.94
C LEU A 161 -7.52 8.10 -6.15
N VAL A 162 -8.16 9.05 -5.48
CA VAL A 162 -7.73 10.44 -5.44
C VAL A 162 -7.03 10.68 -4.11
N ILE A 163 -5.76 11.07 -4.17
CA ILE A 163 -4.92 11.32 -3.01
C ILE A 163 -4.63 12.81 -2.95
N ASP A 164 -5.00 13.43 -1.84
CA ASP A 164 -4.89 14.87 -1.60
C ASP A 164 -3.97 15.14 -0.41
N ILE A 165 -3.10 16.13 -0.55
CA ILE A 165 -2.34 16.72 0.56
C ILE A 165 -3.09 18.00 0.97
N VAL A 166 -3.65 17.99 2.17
CA VAL A 166 -4.49 19.06 2.69
C VAL A 166 -3.72 19.88 3.72
N ASP A 167 -3.69 21.19 3.53
CA ASP A 167 -3.27 22.17 4.54
C ASP A 167 -4.48 22.52 5.41
N THR A 168 -4.51 22.03 6.65
CA THR A 168 -5.64 22.20 7.56
C THR A 168 -5.82 23.65 8.02
N TRP A 169 -4.74 24.45 8.01
CA TRP A 169 -4.81 25.86 8.40
C TRP A 169 -5.55 26.69 7.35
N ASN A 170 -5.26 26.41 6.08
CA ASN A 170 -5.89 27.07 4.94
C ASN A 170 -7.14 26.33 4.42
N LYS A 171 -7.47 25.17 5.01
CA LYS A 171 -8.59 24.29 4.64
C LYS A 171 -8.66 24.01 3.14
N ARG A 172 -7.51 23.74 2.51
CA ARG A 172 -7.41 23.50 1.06
C ARG A 172 -6.47 22.37 0.74
N SER A 173 -6.73 21.68 -0.36
CA SER A 173 -5.73 20.83 -0.98
C SER A 173 -4.61 21.73 -1.54
N ILE A 174 -3.37 21.40 -1.20
CA ILE A 174 -2.17 22.07 -1.74
C ILE A 174 -1.59 21.33 -2.93
N GLY A 175 -2.01 20.09 -3.15
CA GLY A 175 -1.64 19.26 -4.28
C GLY A 175 -2.02 17.80 -4.02
N GLY A 176 -1.78 16.95 -5.00
CA GLY A 176 -2.12 15.54 -4.91
C GLY A 176 -2.02 14.83 -6.25
N CYS A 177 -2.43 13.57 -6.26
CA CYS A 177 -2.31 12.68 -7.40
C CYS A 177 -3.53 11.78 -7.52
N SER A 178 -3.72 11.18 -8.68
CA SER A 178 -4.72 10.13 -8.89
C SER A 178 -4.08 8.83 -9.36
N TYR A 179 -4.64 7.72 -8.90
CA TYR A 179 -4.21 6.39 -9.27
C TYR A 179 -5.39 5.56 -9.79
N HIS A 180 -5.20 4.92 -10.93
CA HIS A 180 -6.17 4.04 -11.56
C HIS A 180 -5.72 2.58 -11.46
N VAL A 181 -6.64 1.65 -11.21
CA VAL A 181 -6.32 0.21 -11.15
C VAL A 181 -6.03 -0.35 -12.54
N ALA A 182 -6.83 0.07 -13.51
CA ALA A 182 -6.67 -0.23 -14.92
C ALA A 182 -6.39 1.06 -15.70
N HIS A 183 -5.97 0.93 -16.96
CA HIS A 183 -5.75 2.10 -17.81
C HIS A 183 -7.05 2.93 -17.92
N PRO A 184 -7.03 4.26 -17.69
CA PRO A 184 -8.24 5.09 -17.63
C PRO A 184 -9.06 5.08 -18.94
N GLY A 185 -8.40 4.86 -20.07
CA GLY A 185 -9.07 4.66 -21.37
C GLY A 185 -9.75 3.29 -21.56
N GLY A 186 -9.84 2.45 -20.52
CA GLY A 186 -10.47 1.12 -20.60
C GLY A 186 -9.68 0.09 -21.42
N LEU A 187 -8.37 0.33 -21.63
CA LEU A 187 -7.52 -0.57 -22.39
C LEU A 187 -7.29 -1.87 -21.61
N SER A 188 -7.78 -2.98 -22.18
CA SER A 188 -7.38 -4.33 -21.79
C SER A 188 -6.37 -4.83 -22.81
N HIS A 189 -5.16 -5.16 -22.37
CA HIS A 189 -4.13 -5.66 -23.27
C HIS A 189 -4.35 -7.15 -23.52
N GLU A 190 -4.62 -7.54 -24.77
CA GLU A 190 -4.75 -8.94 -25.17
C GLU A 190 -3.42 -9.72 -25.07
N LYS A 191 -2.29 -9.01 -25.13
CA LYS A 191 -0.94 -9.59 -25.11
C LYS A 191 -0.20 -9.22 -23.84
N CYS A 192 0.53 -10.21 -23.31
CA CYS A 192 1.54 -9.98 -22.28
C CYS A 192 2.55 -8.92 -22.75
N PRO A 193 3.16 -8.17 -21.80
CA PRO A 193 4.25 -7.25 -22.15
C PRO A 193 5.39 -8.02 -22.81
N ILE A 194 5.95 -7.45 -23.88
CA ILE A 194 7.07 -8.05 -24.62
C ILE A 194 8.38 -7.98 -23.82
N ASN A 195 8.50 -7.02 -22.90
CA ASN A 195 9.66 -6.81 -22.04
C ASN A 195 9.30 -6.04 -20.76
N SER A 196 10.29 -5.82 -19.90
CA SER A 196 10.16 -5.08 -18.64
C SER A 196 9.76 -3.61 -18.84
N PHE A 197 10.31 -2.95 -19.87
CA PHE A 197 10.04 -1.54 -20.17
C PHE A 197 8.57 -1.31 -20.58
N GLU A 198 8.00 -2.19 -21.40
CA GLU A 198 6.58 -2.12 -21.74
C GLU A 198 5.71 -2.37 -20.51
N ALA A 199 6.05 -3.35 -19.67
CA ALA A 199 5.33 -3.62 -18.44
C ALA A 199 5.36 -2.41 -17.49
N GLU A 200 6.51 -1.75 -17.36
CA GLU A 200 6.68 -0.53 -16.58
C GLU A 200 5.88 0.64 -17.16
N SER A 201 5.92 0.83 -18.47
CA SER A 201 5.16 1.89 -19.16
C SER A 201 3.66 1.73 -18.94
N ARG A 202 3.15 0.48 -19.01
CA ARG A 202 1.75 0.15 -18.70
C ARG A 202 1.41 0.45 -17.23
N ARG A 203 2.35 0.26 -16.28
CA ARG A 203 2.13 0.62 -14.87
C ARG A 203 2.13 2.14 -14.67
N GLN A 204 3.07 2.87 -15.26
CA GLN A 204 3.19 4.32 -15.13
C GLN A 204 1.96 5.06 -15.70
N ALA A 205 1.36 4.54 -16.78
CA ALA A 205 0.14 5.10 -17.38
C ALA A 205 -1.09 5.09 -16.44
N ARG A 206 -1.00 4.43 -15.29
CA ARG A 206 -2.05 4.36 -14.27
C ARG A 206 -1.95 5.44 -13.21
N PHE A 207 -0.83 6.15 -13.14
CA PHE A 207 -0.58 7.17 -12.12
C PHE A 207 -0.48 8.55 -12.73
N PHE A 208 -1.19 9.51 -12.15
CA PHE A 208 -1.18 10.90 -12.57
C PHE A 208 -0.74 11.78 -11.42
N ARG A 209 0.27 12.62 -11.64
CA ARG A 209 0.76 13.65 -10.69
C ARG A 209 -0.19 14.86 -10.59
N PHE A 210 -1.44 14.69 -11.01
CA PHE A 210 -2.52 15.67 -10.98
C PHE A 210 -3.85 14.95 -10.73
N GLY A 211 -4.97 15.67 -10.76
CA GLY A 211 -6.30 15.06 -10.53
C GLY A 211 -6.71 14.99 -9.06
N HIS A 212 -6.01 15.74 -8.21
CA HIS A 212 -6.39 15.99 -6.82
C HIS A 212 -7.63 16.92 -6.74
N THR A 213 -8.25 17.00 -5.58
CA THR A 213 -9.46 17.79 -5.35
C THR A 213 -9.10 19.28 -5.21
N PRO A 214 -9.45 20.15 -6.17
CA PRO A 214 -9.09 21.57 -6.07
C PRO A 214 -9.97 22.32 -5.06
N GLY A 215 -9.41 23.35 -4.43
CA GLY A 215 -10.17 24.29 -3.61
C GLY A 215 -10.28 23.91 -2.14
N LEU A 216 -11.36 24.36 -1.50
CA LEU A 216 -11.60 24.13 -0.08
C LEU A 216 -11.86 22.65 0.19
N MET A 217 -11.09 22.09 1.12
CA MET A 217 -11.17 20.68 1.48
C MET A 217 -10.97 20.51 2.98
N MET A 218 -11.88 19.78 3.59
CA MET A 218 -11.75 19.26 4.94
C MET A 218 -11.93 17.75 4.86
N PRO A 219 -10.86 16.95 4.94
CA PRO A 219 -10.99 15.50 4.90
C PRO A 219 -11.77 15.04 6.12
N LYS A 220 -12.64 14.04 5.92
CA LYS A 220 -13.28 13.35 7.04
C LYS A 220 -12.18 12.76 7.94
N PRO A 221 -12.28 12.93 9.25
CA PRO A 221 -11.28 12.38 10.16
C PRO A 221 -11.24 10.85 10.02
N TYR A 222 -10.05 10.28 10.18
CA TYR A 222 -9.89 8.84 10.25
C TYR A 222 -10.62 8.31 11.48
N GLU A 223 -11.49 7.32 11.29
CA GLU A 223 -12.07 6.56 12.39
C GLU A 223 -11.13 5.39 12.76
N PRO A 224 -10.53 5.40 13.97
CA PRO A 224 -9.58 4.37 14.36
C PRO A 224 -10.17 2.97 14.34
N ASN A 225 -9.49 2.06 13.64
CA ASN A 225 -9.77 0.65 13.69
C ASN A 225 -8.77 -0.04 14.63
N PRO A 226 -9.18 -0.50 15.83
CA PRO A 226 -8.26 -1.12 16.78
C PRO A 226 -7.51 -2.34 16.22
N GLU A 227 -8.14 -3.08 15.31
CA GLU A 227 -7.56 -4.27 14.68
C GLU A 227 -6.62 -3.94 13.52
N PHE A 228 -6.79 -2.78 12.87
CA PHE A 228 -5.98 -2.33 11.72
C PHE A 228 -5.63 -0.84 11.82
N PRO A 229 -4.82 -0.44 12.82
CA PRO A 229 -4.51 0.96 13.07
C PRO A 229 -3.62 1.61 12.00
N PHE A 230 -2.90 0.84 11.17
CA PHE A 230 -2.00 1.35 10.13
C PHE A 230 -2.67 1.52 8.77
N THR A 231 -3.86 0.93 8.56
CA THR A 231 -4.52 0.91 7.26
C THR A 231 -5.88 1.59 7.29
N LEU A 232 -6.11 2.54 6.38
CA LEU A 232 -7.43 3.01 6.04
C LEU A 232 -8.10 1.98 5.11
N ASP A 233 -9.24 1.41 5.52
CA ASP A 233 -10.04 0.51 4.69
C ASP A 233 -11.24 1.26 4.11
N LEU A 234 -11.17 1.60 2.81
CA LEU A 234 -12.21 2.39 2.13
C LEU A 234 -13.57 1.68 2.06
N ARG A 235 -13.62 0.37 2.33
CA ARG A 235 -14.90 -0.37 2.43
C ARG A 235 -15.73 0.02 3.65
N ARG A 236 -15.11 0.70 4.62
CA ARG A 236 -15.74 1.12 5.88
C ARG A 236 -16.13 2.60 5.89
N THR A 237 -15.86 3.32 4.81
CA THR A 237 -15.99 4.79 4.72
C THR A 237 -17.25 5.27 4.02
#